data_AF-A0A937FCH1-F1
#
_entry.id   AF-A0A937FCH1-F1
#
_cell.length_a   1.000
_cell.length_b   1.000
_cell.length_c   1.000
_cell.angle_alpha   90.00
_cell.angle_beta   90.00
_cell.angle_gamma   90.00
#
_symmetry.space_group_name_H-M   'P 1'
#
loop_
_entity.id
_entity.type
_entity.pdbx_description
1 polymer ?
#
loop_
_entity_poly.entity_id
_entity_poly.type
_entity_poly.pdbx_seq_one_letter_code
_entity_poly.pdbx_strand_id
1 'polypeptide(L)'
;MKAMINKKTIVVTALVLSLLFVGCSKAADKSDSASNENNKNSTSTTSEDSNAGKSTTENNSKKNNNNKSSQTATQKASASSQEIQDITKKVKDYINGDQGNKPEYQKMHWSKTFLNKVDFVTLYKNYLNNGGKKGDVESFAAYITLNAPIQSDWQEMFKKDLYDTYGEKVVRIEKVQGDGDVYQAYIMKDGKEVPYVGVYARTGYFHG
;
A
#
# COMPACT_ATOMS: atom_id res chain seq x y z
N MET A 1 60.79 18.67 26.17
CA MET A 1 59.71 18.83 27.19
C MET A 1 58.47 18.13 26.68
N LYS A 2 57.90 17.25 27.51
CA LYS A 2 56.81 16.31 27.17
C LYS A 2 55.46 17.02 27.05
N ALA A 3 54.65 16.56 26.11
CA ALA A 3 53.26 16.94 25.90
C ALA A 3 52.37 16.55 27.09
N MET A 4 51.48 17.46 27.50
CA MET A 4 50.40 17.19 28.46
C MET A 4 49.14 16.76 27.69
N ILE A 5 48.74 15.50 27.87
CA ILE A 5 47.48 14.92 27.40
C ILE A 5 46.45 15.13 28.53
N ASN A 6 45.46 16.00 28.30
CA ASN A 6 44.32 16.13 29.21
C ASN A 6 43.27 15.05 28.88
N LYS A 7 43.24 14.00 29.72
CA LYS A 7 42.16 13.00 29.74
C LYS A 7 40.96 13.60 30.48
N LYS A 8 39.87 13.92 29.78
CA LYS A 8 38.57 14.17 30.41
C LYS A 8 37.80 12.86 30.45
N THR A 9 37.57 12.39 31.66
CA THR A 9 36.92 11.13 32.01
C THR A 9 35.45 11.13 31.59
N ILE A 10 35.06 10.05 30.94
CA ILE A 10 33.70 9.67 30.57
C ILE A 10 32.94 9.26 31.85
N VAL A 11 31.75 9.84 32.07
CA VAL A 11 30.75 9.31 33.02
C VAL A 11 29.47 9.08 32.25
N VAL A 12 29.18 7.81 31.98
CA VAL A 12 27.93 7.31 31.40
C VAL A 12 26.99 7.01 32.57
N THR A 13 25.90 7.76 32.70
CA THR A 13 24.83 7.44 33.64
C THR A 13 23.65 6.88 32.85
N ALA A 14 23.55 5.55 32.82
CA ALA A 14 22.41 4.83 32.28
C ALA A 14 21.28 4.81 33.32
N LEU A 15 20.16 5.48 33.04
CA LEU A 15 18.96 5.43 33.87
C LEU A 15 17.90 4.63 33.11
N VAL A 16 17.82 3.35 33.45
CA VAL A 16 16.80 2.41 32.98
C VAL A 16 15.53 2.66 33.79
N LEU A 17 14.48 3.16 33.14
CA LEU A 17 13.15 3.28 33.75
C LEU A 17 12.16 2.41 32.95
N SER A 18 12.09 1.14 33.35
CA SER A 18 11.11 0.17 32.87
C SER A 18 9.80 0.35 33.64
N LEU A 19 8.81 1.02 33.04
CA LEU A 19 7.44 0.98 33.53
C LEU A 19 6.67 -0.13 32.83
N LEU A 20 6.32 -1.14 33.62
CA LEU A 20 5.48 -2.28 33.29
C LEU A 20 4.03 -1.80 33.12
N PHE A 21 3.47 -1.90 31.92
CA PHE A 21 2.01 -1.91 31.74
C PHE A 21 1.52 -3.36 31.81
N VAL A 22 1.13 -3.78 33.01
CA VAL A 22 0.25 -4.94 33.22
C VAL A 22 -1.18 -4.41 33.30
N GLY A 23 -2.00 -4.75 32.31
CA GLY A 23 -3.41 -4.41 32.27
C GLY A 23 -4.15 -5.38 31.36
N CYS A 24 -4.37 -6.59 31.86
CA CYS A 24 -5.21 -7.60 31.24
C CYS A 24 -6.57 -7.55 31.93
N SER A 25 -7.68 -7.40 31.20
CA SER A 25 -8.99 -7.94 31.60
C SER A 25 -9.89 -8.15 30.40
N LYS A 26 -10.53 -9.32 30.44
CA LYS A 26 -11.33 -10.00 29.42
C LYS A 26 -12.81 -9.58 29.44
N ALA A 27 -13.40 -9.74 28.26
CA ALA A 27 -14.71 -10.35 27.95
C ALA A 27 -16.04 -9.60 28.17
N ALA A 28 -16.74 -9.53 27.02
CA ALA A 28 -18.14 -9.85 26.75
C ALA A 28 -19.24 -8.90 27.24
N ASP A 29 -20.00 -8.37 26.27
CA ASP A 29 -21.43 -8.67 26.23
C ASP A 29 -21.97 -8.65 24.79
N LYS A 30 -22.71 -9.72 24.46
CA LYS A 30 -23.63 -9.80 23.33
C LYS A 30 -24.94 -9.16 23.77
N SER A 31 -25.54 -8.33 22.92
CA SER A 31 -27.00 -8.16 22.94
C SER A 31 -27.53 -8.36 21.53
N ASP A 32 -28.20 -9.49 21.35
CA ASP A 32 -29.19 -9.66 20.31
C ASP A 32 -30.43 -8.85 20.70
N SER A 33 -30.95 -8.07 19.77
CA SER A 33 -32.37 -7.75 19.75
C SER A 33 -32.84 -7.62 18.31
N ALA A 34 -33.41 -8.72 17.83
CA ALA A 34 -34.29 -8.75 16.68
C ALA A 34 -35.59 -8.00 17.04
N SER A 35 -36.09 -7.19 16.11
CA SER A 35 -37.49 -6.76 16.10
C SER A 35 -38.08 -6.94 14.70
N ASN A 36 -39.04 -7.88 14.68
CA ASN A 36 -40.25 -8.01 13.88
C ASN A 36 -40.23 -8.03 12.35
N GLU A 37 -40.44 -9.25 11.87
CA GLU A 37 -41.36 -9.60 10.78
C GLU A 37 -42.71 -8.87 10.84
N ASN A 38 -43.21 -8.49 9.67
CA ASN A 38 -44.59 -8.73 9.22
C ASN A 38 -44.67 -8.39 7.73
N ASN A 39 -44.94 -9.36 6.85
CA ASN A 39 -46.32 -9.68 6.48
C ASN A 39 -46.35 -10.74 5.36
N LYS A 40 -47.28 -11.67 5.54
CA LYS A 40 -47.58 -12.86 4.76
C LYS A 40 -48.66 -12.50 3.75
N ASN A 41 -48.51 -12.88 2.48
CA ASN A 41 -49.68 -13.26 1.71
C ASN A 41 -49.37 -14.43 0.78
N SER A 42 -50.18 -15.47 0.93
CA SER A 42 -50.26 -16.66 0.11
C SER A 42 -51.07 -16.36 -1.16
N THR A 43 -50.82 -17.08 -2.24
CA THR A 43 -51.86 -17.81 -2.99
C THR A 43 -51.18 -18.69 -4.05
N SER A 44 -51.45 -19.99 -3.94
CA SER A 44 -51.20 -21.02 -4.94
C SER A 44 -52.24 -20.98 -6.05
N THR A 45 -51.83 -21.26 -7.30
CA THR A 45 -52.66 -22.09 -8.19
C THR A 45 -51.79 -22.85 -9.18
N THR A 46 -52.11 -24.13 -9.26
CA THR A 46 -51.56 -25.24 -10.04
C THR A 46 -52.07 -25.24 -11.48
N SER A 47 -51.60 -26.23 -12.26
CA SER A 47 -52.03 -26.73 -13.60
C SER A 47 -51.01 -26.37 -14.69
N GLU A 48 -50.41 -27.26 -15.48
CA GLU A 48 -50.89 -28.55 -16.00
C GLU A 48 -49.72 -29.48 -16.41
N ASP A 49 -50.05 -30.77 -16.39
CA ASP A 49 -49.24 -31.98 -16.63
C ASP A 49 -49.21 -32.35 -18.13
N SER A 50 -48.13 -32.99 -18.62
CA SER A 50 -48.18 -34.13 -19.57
C SER A 50 -46.79 -34.70 -19.92
N ASN A 51 -46.32 -35.57 -19.03
CA ASN A 51 -45.85 -36.95 -19.25
C ASN A 51 -45.56 -37.47 -20.71
N ALA A 52 -44.38 -38.08 -20.93
CA ALA A 52 -44.20 -39.56 -21.01
C ALA A 52 -43.10 -40.07 -21.98
N GLY A 53 -42.31 -41.05 -21.49
CA GLY A 53 -41.62 -42.10 -22.28
C GLY A 53 -40.09 -42.02 -22.25
N LYS A 54 -39.35 -42.57 -21.27
CA LYS A 54 -39.09 -43.99 -20.88
C LYS A 54 -38.29 -44.81 -21.92
N SER A 55 -37.00 -45.06 -21.61
CA SER A 55 -36.45 -46.41 -21.31
C SER A 55 -34.94 -46.29 -20.97
N THR A 56 -34.48 -46.58 -19.74
CA THR A 56 -33.89 -47.86 -19.24
C THR A 56 -32.86 -48.49 -20.19
N THR A 57 -31.60 -48.72 -19.81
CA THR A 57 -31.08 -49.71 -18.82
C THR A 57 -29.59 -49.41 -18.53
N GLU A 58 -29.15 -49.17 -17.28
CA GLU A 58 -28.36 -50.06 -16.38
C GLU A 58 -27.07 -50.69 -16.99
N ASN A 59 -25.90 -50.85 -16.34
CA ASN A 59 -25.62 -51.13 -14.93
C ASN A 59 -24.09 -51.05 -14.60
N ASN A 60 -23.77 -50.64 -13.36
CA ASN A 60 -22.73 -51.16 -12.43
C ASN A 60 -21.21 -51.17 -12.82
N SER A 61 -20.21 -50.97 -11.94
CA SER A 61 -20.14 -50.97 -10.47
C SER A 61 -18.77 -50.46 -9.94
N LYS A 62 -18.76 -49.95 -8.69
CA LYS A 62 -17.68 -49.86 -7.65
C LYS A 62 -16.47 -48.95 -7.94
N LYS A 63 -15.99 -48.11 -7.00
CA LYS A 63 -15.78 -48.33 -5.55
C LYS A 63 -15.63 -47.01 -4.75
N ASN A 64 -16.20 -47.05 -3.55
CA ASN A 64 -16.17 -46.15 -2.40
C ASN A 64 -14.79 -45.62 -1.95
N ASN A 65 -14.69 -44.34 -1.57
CA ASN A 65 -14.60 -43.91 -0.16
C ASN A 65 -14.40 -42.38 -0.01
N ASN A 66 -15.30 -41.75 0.75
CA ASN A 66 -15.13 -40.42 1.32
C ASN A 66 -14.11 -40.46 2.47
N ASN A 67 -13.19 -39.49 2.51
CA ASN A 67 -13.07 -38.66 3.71
C ASN A 67 -12.42 -37.30 3.41
N LYS A 68 -13.17 -36.26 3.80
CA LYS A 68 -12.87 -34.84 3.71
C LYS A 68 -12.15 -34.43 5.00
N SER A 69 -10.99 -33.80 4.91
CA SER A 69 -10.58 -32.79 5.89
C SER A 69 -9.48 -31.89 5.33
N SER A 70 -9.94 -30.76 4.80
CA SER A 70 -9.42 -29.41 4.99
C SER A 70 -7.90 -29.23 4.98
N GLN A 71 -7.32 -29.25 3.78
CA GLN A 71 -6.33 -28.23 3.46
C GLN A 71 -7.09 -26.99 3.02
N THR A 72 -7.20 -26.00 3.90
CA THR A 72 -7.47 -24.63 3.49
C THR A 72 -6.25 -24.19 2.70
N ALA A 73 -6.20 -24.56 1.43
CA ALA A 73 -5.40 -23.85 0.46
C ALA A 73 -6.01 -22.46 0.43
N THR A 74 -5.40 -21.52 1.14
CA THR A 74 -5.60 -20.11 0.91
C THR A 74 -5.34 -19.92 -0.58
N GLN A 75 -6.40 -19.90 -1.39
CA GLN A 75 -6.30 -19.57 -2.79
C GLN A 75 -5.80 -18.14 -2.80
N LYS A 76 -4.49 -18.01 -2.94
CA LYS A 76 -3.80 -16.75 -3.16
C LYS A 76 -4.43 -16.18 -4.41
N ALA A 77 -5.38 -15.28 -4.23
CA ALA A 77 -6.24 -14.79 -5.29
C ALA A 77 -5.36 -14.02 -6.27
N SER A 78 -4.95 -14.70 -7.34
CA SER A 78 -4.21 -14.07 -8.42
C SER A 78 -5.14 -13.06 -9.09
N ALA A 79 -4.72 -11.79 -9.16
CA ALA A 79 -5.47 -10.77 -9.87
C ALA A 79 -5.40 -11.01 -11.39
N SER A 80 -6.51 -10.78 -12.09
CA SER A 80 -6.53 -10.85 -13.56
C SER A 80 -5.80 -9.64 -14.16
N SER A 81 -5.37 -9.73 -15.42
CA SER A 81 -4.73 -8.60 -16.10
C SER A 81 -5.65 -7.37 -16.16
N GLN A 82 -6.95 -7.57 -16.39
CA GLN A 82 -7.93 -6.49 -16.44
C GLN A 82 -8.11 -5.81 -15.07
N GLU A 83 -8.14 -6.59 -13.98
CA GLU A 83 -8.22 -6.07 -12.61
C GLU A 83 -7.01 -5.18 -12.31
N ILE A 84 -5.81 -5.61 -12.71
CA ILE A 84 -4.57 -4.86 -12.50
C ILE A 84 -4.58 -3.54 -13.29
N GLN A 85 -5.07 -3.54 -14.52
CA GLN A 85 -5.17 -2.31 -15.32
C GLN A 85 -6.16 -1.30 -14.71
N ASP A 86 -7.33 -1.77 -14.28
CA ASP A 86 -8.35 -0.92 -13.65
C ASP A 86 -7.83 -0.30 -12.34
N ILE A 87 -7.25 -1.11 -11.45
CA ILE A 87 -6.71 -0.58 -10.19
C ILE A 87 -5.52 0.35 -10.42
N THR A 88 -4.67 0.07 -11.42
CA THR A 88 -3.54 0.96 -11.79
C THR A 88 -4.05 2.33 -12.20
N LYS A 89 -5.09 2.38 -13.05
CA LYS A 89 -5.69 3.66 -13.47
C LYS A 89 -6.26 4.40 -12.27
N LYS A 90 -7.07 3.73 -11.44
CA LYS A 90 -7.68 4.33 -10.25
C LYS A 90 -6.65 4.88 -9.26
N VAL A 91 -5.55 4.16 -9.03
CA VAL A 91 -4.49 4.62 -8.13
C VAL A 91 -3.73 5.81 -8.73
N LYS A 92 -3.42 5.80 -10.02
CA LYS A 92 -2.80 6.96 -10.68
C LYS A 92 -3.70 8.19 -10.61
N ASP A 93 -5.00 8.02 -10.83
CA ASP A 93 -6.00 9.09 -10.75
C ASP A 93 -6.10 9.59 -9.30
N TYR A 94 -6.10 8.71 -8.30
CA TYR A 94 -6.13 9.06 -6.88
C TYR A 94 -4.88 9.85 -6.43
N ILE A 95 -3.67 9.39 -6.78
CA ILE A 95 -2.42 10.05 -6.38
C ILE A 95 -2.26 11.42 -7.05
N ASN A 96 -2.62 11.55 -8.33
CA ASN A 96 -2.49 12.82 -9.07
C ASN A 96 -3.68 13.77 -8.90
N GLY A 97 -4.78 13.29 -8.31
CA GLY A 97 -6.03 14.01 -8.17
C GLY A 97 -6.25 14.55 -6.75
N ASP A 98 -7.51 14.83 -6.44
CA ASP A 98 -7.93 15.19 -5.10
C ASP A 98 -8.06 13.92 -4.23
N GLN A 99 -7.34 13.89 -3.11
CA GLN A 99 -7.36 12.80 -2.12
C GLN A 99 -8.40 13.07 -1.01
N GLY A 100 -9.35 13.96 -1.29
CA GLY A 100 -10.40 14.39 -0.38
C GLY A 100 -9.91 15.42 0.63
N ASN A 101 -10.70 15.63 1.68
CA ASN A 101 -10.43 16.61 2.73
C ASN A 101 -9.36 16.13 3.75
N LYS A 102 -8.24 15.62 3.23
CA LYS A 102 -7.06 15.26 4.03
C LYS A 102 -6.17 16.49 4.20
N PRO A 103 -5.57 16.68 5.39
CA PRO A 103 -4.55 17.71 5.56
C PRO A 103 -3.33 17.39 4.68
N GLU A 104 -2.60 18.43 4.27
CA GLU A 104 -1.53 18.31 3.26
C GLU A 104 -0.48 17.25 3.62
N TYR A 105 -0.09 17.16 4.89
CA TYR A 105 0.89 16.19 5.37
C TYR A 105 0.44 14.72 5.26
N GLN A 106 -0.86 14.45 5.04
CA GLN A 106 -1.40 13.11 4.79
C GLN A 106 -1.59 12.80 3.31
N LYS A 107 -1.47 13.80 2.44
CA LYS A 107 -1.61 13.58 1.00
C LYS A 107 -0.35 12.89 0.46
N MET A 108 -0.56 11.97 -0.46
CA MET A 108 0.53 11.31 -1.17
C MET A 108 0.94 12.21 -2.33
N HIS A 109 2.23 12.55 -2.38
CA HIS A 109 2.76 13.38 -3.44
C HIS A 109 3.75 12.60 -4.29
N TRP A 110 3.59 12.72 -5.60
CA TRP A 110 4.40 12.06 -6.60
C TRP A 110 4.65 13.00 -7.77
N SER A 111 5.85 12.90 -8.35
CA SER A 111 6.04 13.34 -9.72
C SER A 111 5.26 12.40 -10.65
N LYS A 112 4.58 12.98 -11.65
CA LYS A 112 3.93 12.21 -12.73
C LYS A 112 4.94 11.35 -13.49
N THR A 113 6.15 11.87 -13.72
CA THR A 113 7.24 11.17 -14.39
C THR A 113 7.60 9.89 -13.63
N PHE A 114 7.74 9.99 -12.31
CA PHE A 114 8.08 8.88 -11.44
C PHE A 114 6.94 7.86 -11.36
N LEU A 115 5.71 8.32 -11.12
CA LEU A 115 4.55 7.45 -10.99
C LEU A 115 4.30 6.63 -12.26
N ASN A 116 4.63 7.18 -13.43
CA ASN A 116 4.46 6.48 -14.70
C ASN A 116 5.48 5.37 -14.95
N LYS A 117 6.64 5.38 -14.27
CA LYS A 117 7.65 4.31 -14.37
C LYS A 117 7.45 3.16 -13.37
N VAL A 118 6.49 3.29 -12.45
CA VAL A 118 6.22 2.26 -11.44
C VAL A 118 5.72 0.97 -12.08
N ASP A 119 6.27 -0.17 -11.64
CA ASP A 119 5.75 -1.50 -11.96
C ASP A 119 4.54 -1.83 -11.04
N PHE A 120 3.37 -1.37 -11.44
CA PHE A 120 2.12 -1.63 -10.73
C PHE A 120 1.73 -3.11 -10.70
N VAL A 121 2.14 -3.90 -11.69
CA VAL A 121 1.77 -5.32 -11.79
C VAL A 121 2.44 -6.09 -10.64
N THR A 122 3.75 -5.91 -10.49
CA THR A 122 4.50 -6.56 -9.42
C THR A 122 4.08 -6.03 -8.05
N LEU A 123 3.91 -4.72 -7.91
CA LEU A 123 3.50 -4.12 -6.62
C LEU A 123 2.09 -4.53 -6.20
N TYR A 124 1.12 -4.62 -7.12
CA TYR A 124 -0.23 -5.06 -6.76
C TYR A 124 -0.27 -6.52 -6.33
N LYS A 125 0.48 -7.39 -7.02
CA LYS A 125 0.65 -8.79 -6.59
C LYS A 125 1.26 -8.85 -5.20
N ASN A 126 2.31 -8.09 -4.92
CA ASN A 126 2.93 -8.05 -3.61
C ASN A 126 2.00 -7.49 -2.54
N TYR A 127 1.23 -6.45 -2.85
CA TYR A 127 0.21 -5.90 -1.97
C TYR A 127 -0.80 -6.95 -1.55
N LEU A 128 -1.40 -7.69 -2.50
CA LEU A 128 -2.34 -8.78 -2.20
C LEU A 128 -1.69 -9.90 -1.38
N ASN A 129 -0.43 -10.24 -1.69
CA ASN A 129 0.31 -11.28 -0.97
C ASN A 129 0.58 -10.93 0.49
N ASN A 130 0.65 -9.64 0.80
CA ASN A 130 0.84 -9.10 2.15
C ASN A 130 -0.49 -8.77 2.85
N GLY A 131 -1.62 -9.34 2.38
CA GLY A 131 -2.93 -9.17 3.00
C GLY A 131 -3.71 -7.95 2.51
N GLY A 132 -3.24 -7.28 1.45
CA GLY A 132 -3.96 -6.21 0.78
C GLY A 132 -5.31 -6.66 0.22
N LYS A 133 -6.28 -5.74 0.18
CA LYS A 133 -7.65 -6.00 -0.28
C LYS A 133 -7.79 -5.61 -1.75
N LYS A 134 -8.40 -6.48 -2.55
CA LYS A 134 -8.70 -6.18 -3.96
C LYS A 134 -9.56 -4.93 -4.08
N GLY A 135 -9.22 -4.08 -5.05
CA GLY A 135 -9.98 -2.85 -5.33
C GLY A 135 -9.80 -1.71 -4.32
N ASP A 136 -9.01 -1.89 -3.27
CA ASP A 136 -8.73 -0.84 -2.28
C ASP A 136 -7.66 0.13 -2.82
N VAL A 137 -8.14 1.22 -3.42
CA VAL A 137 -7.32 2.22 -4.10
C VAL A 137 -6.39 2.94 -3.13
N GLU A 138 -6.91 3.41 -1.99
CA GLU A 138 -6.15 4.22 -1.04
C GLU A 138 -5.05 3.39 -0.37
N SER A 139 -5.39 2.18 0.10
CA SER A 139 -4.39 1.29 0.71
C SER A 139 -3.33 0.88 -0.29
N PHE A 140 -3.69 0.64 -1.56
CA PHE A 140 -2.70 0.31 -2.58
C PHE A 140 -1.83 1.51 -2.94
N ALA A 141 -2.38 2.73 -3.01
CA ALA A 141 -1.61 3.95 -3.21
C ALA A 141 -0.58 4.17 -2.09
N ALA A 142 -0.97 3.95 -0.83
CA ALA A 142 -0.07 3.99 0.32
C ALA A 142 1.04 2.93 0.19
N TYR A 143 0.66 1.70 -0.20
CA TYR A 143 1.60 0.61 -0.39
C TYR A 143 2.65 0.93 -1.45
N ILE A 144 2.26 1.47 -2.61
CA ILE A 144 3.20 1.88 -3.66
C ILE A 144 4.14 2.98 -3.17
N THR A 145 3.61 3.99 -2.47
CA THR A 145 4.39 5.10 -1.90
C THR A 145 5.51 4.61 -0.98
N LEU A 146 5.28 3.51 -0.25
CA LEU A 146 6.27 2.94 0.66
C LEU A 146 7.19 1.91 0.00
N ASN A 147 6.70 1.15 -0.99
CA ASN A 147 7.37 -0.07 -1.47
C ASN A 147 7.88 0.00 -2.91
N ALA A 148 7.48 0.99 -3.72
CA ALA A 148 7.98 1.14 -5.08
C ALA A 148 9.50 1.33 -5.07
N PRO A 149 10.29 0.59 -5.86
CA PRO A 149 11.74 0.73 -5.84
C PRO A 149 12.18 2.14 -6.25
N ILE A 150 13.24 2.65 -5.62
CA ILE A 150 13.91 3.87 -6.08
C ILE A 150 14.50 3.57 -7.45
N GLN A 151 14.09 4.34 -8.45
CA GLN A 151 14.55 4.17 -9.82
C GLN A 151 16.04 4.53 -9.92
N SER A 152 16.84 3.77 -10.67
CA SER A 152 18.28 4.05 -10.78
C SER A 152 18.59 5.41 -11.42
N ASP A 153 17.70 5.89 -12.28
CA ASP A 153 17.74 7.19 -12.97
C ASP A 153 16.97 8.30 -12.24
N TRP A 154 16.61 8.11 -10.96
CA TRP A 154 15.79 9.06 -10.21
C TRP A 154 16.37 10.48 -10.19
N GLN A 155 17.69 10.64 -10.09
CA GLN A 155 18.31 11.97 -10.06
C GLN A 155 18.13 12.71 -11.37
N GLU A 156 18.21 12.01 -12.50
CA GLU A 156 18.02 12.62 -13.83
C GLU A 156 16.56 13.04 -14.02
N MET A 157 15.62 12.16 -13.68
CA MET A 157 14.19 12.48 -13.73
C MET A 157 13.84 13.67 -12.83
N PHE A 158 14.34 13.69 -11.59
CA PHE A 158 14.14 14.81 -10.68
C PHE A 158 14.72 16.12 -11.24
N LYS A 159 15.96 16.11 -11.74
CA LYS A 159 16.59 17.30 -12.33
C LYS A 159 15.75 17.88 -13.47
N LYS A 160 15.22 16.99 -14.32
CA LYS A 160 14.33 17.39 -15.41
C LYS A 160 13.01 17.97 -14.88
N ASP A 161 12.35 17.28 -13.96
CA ASP A 161 11.08 17.75 -13.38
C ASP A 161 11.25 19.10 -12.66
N LEU A 162 12.36 19.31 -11.94
CA LEU A 162 12.66 20.57 -11.27
C LEU A 162 12.87 21.71 -12.28
N TYR A 163 13.64 21.45 -13.34
CA TYR A 163 13.88 22.42 -14.40
C TYR A 163 12.58 22.76 -15.15
N ASP A 164 11.75 21.77 -15.46
CA ASP A 164 10.47 21.99 -16.13
C ASP A 164 9.49 22.77 -15.23
N THR A 165 9.60 22.61 -13.90
CA THR A 165 8.71 23.28 -12.93
C THR A 165 9.17 24.72 -12.61
N TYR A 166 10.46 24.95 -12.43
CA TYR A 166 11.00 26.23 -11.92
C TYR A 166 12.08 26.87 -12.80
N GLY A 167 12.56 26.20 -13.85
CA GLY A 167 13.69 26.67 -14.67
C GLY A 167 15.06 26.52 -14.01
N GLU A 168 15.13 25.88 -12.85
CA GLU A 168 16.34 25.82 -12.03
C GLU A 168 17.19 24.59 -12.35
N LYS A 169 18.52 24.79 -12.38
CA LYS A 169 19.50 23.72 -12.64
C LYS A 169 20.15 23.26 -11.35
N VAL A 170 19.99 21.98 -11.03
CA VAL A 170 20.63 21.34 -9.88
C VAL A 170 22.13 21.19 -10.13
N VAL A 171 22.95 21.69 -9.22
CA VAL A 171 24.41 21.54 -9.25
C VAL A 171 24.93 20.46 -8.30
N ARG A 172 24.19 20.18 -7.22
CA ARG A 172 24.54 19.12 -6.26
C ARG A 172 23.30 18.50 -5.65
N ILE A 173 23.39 17.22 -5.34
CA ILE A 173 22.38 16.45 -4.61
C ILE A 173 23.11 15.74 -3.46
N GLU A 174 22.58 15.88 -2.25
CA GLU A 174 23.15 15.29 -1.04
C GLU A 174 22.09 14.51 -0.28
N LYS A 175 22.44 13.35 0.27
CA LYS A 175 21.51 12.57 1.08
C LYS A 175 21.29 13.25 2.43
N VAL A 176 20.03 13.42 2.83
CA VAL A 176 19.70 13.91 4.17
C VAL A 176 19.88 12.76 5.17
N GLN A 177 20.70 12.97 6.19
CA GLN A 177 20.98 11.95 7.20
C GLN A 177 19.74 11.73 8.08
N GLY A 178 19.38 10.46 8.33
CA GLY A 178 18.24 10.10 9.17
C GLY A 178 16.89 10.06 8.43
N ASP A 179 16.76 10.73 7.28
CA ASP A 179 15.49 10.86 6.56
C ASP A 179 15.40 9.93 5.35
N GLY A 180 15.46 8.62 5.59
CA GLY A 180 15.14 7.56 4.61
C GLY A 180 15.68 7.80 3.19
N ASP A 181 14.76 8.09 2.28
CA ASP A 181 15.00 8.29 0.83
C ASP A 181 15.00 9.78 0.43
N VAL A 182 15.22 10.70 1.38
CA VAL A 182 15.19 12.16 1.16
C VAL A 182 16.59 12.69 0.84
N TYR A 183 16.64 13.60 -0.13
CA TYR A 183 17.86 14.27 -0.57
C TYR A 183 17.64 15.78 -0.66
N GLN A 184 18.68 16.55 -0.33
CA GLN A 184 18.72 17.99 -0.52
C GLN A 184 19.33 18.29 -1.90
N ALA A 185 18.61 19.06 -2.71
CA ALA A 185 19.12 19.61 -3.96
C ALA A 185 19.62 21.04 -3.77
N TYR A 186 20.69 21.38 -4.47
CA TYR A 186 21.32 22.69 -4.46
C TYR A 186 21.36 23.28 -5.86
N ILE A 187 21.22 24.60 -5.96
CA ILE A 187 21.27 25.37 -7.21
C ILE A 187 22.30 26.49 -7.08
N MET A 188 22.65 27.12 -8.19
CA MET A 188 23.45 28.35 -8.20
C MET A 188 22.53 29.56 -8.17
N LYS A 189 22.66 30.41 -7.14
CA LYS A 189 21.97 31.69 -7.02
C LYS A 189 22.98 32.78 -6.72
N ASP A 190 23.03 33.82 -7.55
CA ASP A 190 23.97 34.94 -7.43
C ASP A 190 25.44 34.50 -7.31
N GLY A 191 25.83 33.47 -8.06
CA GLY A 191 27.19 32.92 -8.05
C GLY A 191 27.53 32.07 -6.82
N LYS A 192 26.55 31.77 -5.95
CA LYS A 192 26.73 30.91 -4.77
C LYS A 192 25.85 29.68 -4.86
N GLU A 193 26.37 28.57 -4.36
CA GLU A 193 25.59 27.36 -4.18
C GLU A 193 24.69 27.50 -2.94
N VAL A 194 23.39 27.26 -3.11
CA VAL A 194 22.39 27.35 -2.02
C VAL A 194 21.47 26.14 -2.03
N PRO A 195 21.00 25.66 -0.85
CA PRO A 195 19.95 24.66 -0.80
C PRO A 195 18.66 25.22 -1.41
N TYR A 196 17.93 24.37 -2.14
CA TYR A 196 16.73 24.81 -2.87
C TYR A 196 15.49 23.99 -2.50
N VAL A 197 15.51 22.67 -2.72
CA VAL A 197 14.39 21.79 -2.42
C VAL A 197 14.87 20.47 -1.81
N GLY A 198 14.07 19.91 -0.92
CA GLY A 198 14.14 18.50 -0.56
C GLY A 198 13.40 17.66 -1.61
N VAL A 199 13.91 16.47 -1.92
CA VAL A 199 13.29 15.53 -2.86
C VAL A 199 13.24 14.12 -2.28
N TYR A 200 12.10 13.45 -2.42
CA TYR A 200 11.94 12.04 -2.12
C TYR A 200 12.36 11.21 -3.33
N ALA A 201 13.49 10.50 -3.24
CA ALA A 201 14.05 9.75 -4.38
C ALA A 201 13.10 8.66 -4.92
N ARG A 202 12.19 8.16 -4.08
CA ARG A 202 11.20 7.13 -4.46
C ARG A 202 10.05 7.67 -5.31
N THR A 203 9.49 8.81 -4.91
CA THR A 203 8.28 9.38 -5.52
C THR A 203 8.57 10.52 -6.48
N GLY A 204 9.80 11.06 -6.45
CA GLY A 204 10.20 12.23 -7.20
C GLY A 204 9.52 13.52 -6.74
N TYR A 205 8.73 13.47 -5.66
CA TYR A 205 8.14 14.66 -5.09
C TYR A 205 9.21 15.53 -4.46
N PHE A 206 9.14 16.83 -4.70
CA PHE A 206 10.03 17.81 -4.12
C PHE A 206 9.28 19.04 -3.62
N HIS A 207 9.80 19.63 -2.56
CA HIS A 207 9.31 20.86 -1.96
C HIS A 207 10.49 21.63 -1.32
N GLY A 208 10.38 22.95 -1.25
CA GLY A 208 11.40 23.84 -0.68
C GLY A 208 10.76 24.97 0.10
#